data_AF-A0A4E0R692-F1
#
_entry.id   AF-A0A4E0R692-F1
#
_cell.length_a   1.000
_cell.length_b   1.000
_cell.length_c   1.000
_cell.angle_alpha   90.00
_cell.angle_beta   90.00
_cell.angle_gamma   90.00
#
_symmetry.space_group_name_H-M   'P 1'
#
loop_
_entity.id
_entity.type
_entity.pdbx_description
1 polymer ?
#
loop_
_entity_poly.entity_id
_entity_poly.type
_entity_poly.pdbx_seq_one_letter_code
_entity_poly.pdbx_strand_id
1 'polypeptide(L)'
;MCHLCYSMHPFRDLPSVTQNGYNTHLIAGSHSDSPIGSHCGKYAFRNAMAVTTDGYAPQAAYHNQAHHTHPSQNGHMHHNIPHHQQQSEHSPLPHNPGLDNGHLRVWDVWAHNFHDGMRLIRRLVRECRYVAVDTEFPGVVAKVFGEYANSFEQAYHNIKVNIDMLKPIQIGFSFFNERGQTVDAVSTVQFNIKWNVDNETHAADSIQLLEVSGIDFEKLKRTGIELSDFAEAFLTSGLALNDKITWIGFHSAYDFAYMMKICTDWMRMPDNFLEFQKFLLLFFPRIVDLKAMMSEHKFPKSGLQELADLMRVPRIGLKHQAGSDAMLTGETFFRFLEVRDFDRFSSFGKLFRSTVVEKSISAC
;
A
#
# COMPACT_ATOMS: atom_id res chain seq x y z
N MET A 1 43.34 29.30 -40.79
CA MET A 1 42.14 29.62 -39.96
C MET A 1 41.24 28.39 -39.99
N CYS A 2 40.63 27.87 -38.92
CA CYS A 2 40.94 27.83 -37.48
C CYS A 2 40.39 26.46 -37.00
N HIS A 3 41.04 25.65 -36.16
CA HIS A 3 41.28 25.85 -34.72
C HIS A 3 39.96 26.11 -33.94
N LEU A 4 39.58 25.35 -32.90
CA LEU A 4 40.33 24.37 -32.09
C LEU A 4 39.55 23.07 -31.77
N CYS A 5 40.30 22.02 -31.45
CA CYS A 5 39.87 20.94 -30.56
C CYS A 5 40.55 21.13 -29.18
N TYR A 6 39.88 20.74 -28.11
CA TYR A 6 40.48 20.32 -26.84
C TYR A 6 39.77 19.00 -26.44
N SER A 7 40.44 17.85 -26.34
CA SER A 7 41.56 17.46 -25.46
C SER A 7 41.06 16.82 -24.16
N MET A 8 40.83 15.51 -24.18
CA MET A 8 40.80 14.69 -22.97
C MET A 8 42.22 14.47 -22.44
N HIS A 9 42.42 14.49 -21.13
CA HIS A 9 43.58 13.91 -20.48
C HIS A 9 43.17 13.14 -19.20
N PRO A 10 43.98 12.15 -18.75
CA PRO A 10 43.46 11.02 -17.97
C PRO A 10 43.66 11.14 -16.45
N PHE A 11 43.23 10.06 -15.77
CA PHE A 11 43.49 9.68 -14.38
C PHE A 11 44.76 10.24 -13.73
N ARG A 12 44.62 10.60 -12.44
CA ARG A 12 45.71 10.56 -11.45
C ARG A 12 45.24 9.76 -10.24
N ASP A 13 46.09 8.84 -9.80
CA ASP A 13 45.85 7.94 -8.68
C ASP A 13 46.44 8.45 -7.35
N LEU A 14 45.90 7.90 -6.26
CA LEU A 14 46.51 7.79 -4.92
C LEU A 14 46.71 9.09 -4.09
N PRO A 15 46.89 9.00 -2.75
CA PRO A 15 46.97 7.79 -1.92
C PRO A 15 45.85 7.61 -0.87
N SER A 16 45.66 6.36 -0.44
CA SER A 16 44.98 6.02 0.81
C SER A 16 45.91 6.19 2.02
N VAL A 17 45.40 6.73 3.13
CA VAL A 17 46.13 6.86 4.42
C VAL A 17 45.21 6.41 5.58
N THR A 18 45.81 5.97 6.69
CA THR A 18 45.20 5.07 7.68
C THR A 18 45.04 5.64 9.09
N GLN A 19 44.11 5.03 9.84
CA GLN A 19 44.10 4.85 11.31
C GLN A 19 43.94 6.05 12.28
N ASN A 20 42.96 5.89 13.17
CA ASN A 20 43.02 6.09 14.62
C ASN A 20 43.68 7.37 15.18
N GLY A 21 42.89 8.44 15.30
CA GLY A 21 43.17 9.56 16.20
C GLY A 21 42.31 9.54 17.47
N TYR A 22 42.70 8.79 18.50
CA TYR A 22 42.19 9.02 19.85
C TYR A 22 42.71 10.37 20.36
N ASN A 23 41.90 11.09 21.13
CA ASN A 23 42.41 12.14 22.01
C ASN A 23 41.76 12.04 23.40
N THR A 24 42.54 11.60 24.38
CA THR A 24 42.12 11.43 25.76
C THR A 24 42.36 12.70 26.57
N HIS A 25 41.34 13.21 27.25
CA HIS A 25 41.55 14.07 28.42
C HIS A 25 40.68 13.62 29.59
N LEU A 26 41.34 13.05 30.59
CA LEU A 26 40.77 12.73 31.90
C LEU A 26 40.93 13.93 32.83
N ILE A 27 39.84 14.34 33.49
CA ILE A 27 39.88 14.91 34.84
C ILE A 27 38.68 14.33 35.62
N ALA A 28 38.94 13.77 36.80
CA ALA A 28 37.93 13.39 37.79
C ALA A 28 37.77 14.52 38.83
N GLY A 29 36.70 14.64 39.61
CA GLY A 29 35.50 13.80 39.77
C GLY A 29 34.98 13.91 41.22
N SER A 30 33.74 13.50 41.50
CA SER A 30 33.18 13.51 42.87
C SER A 30 32.04 12.50 43.04
N HIS A 31 31.99 11.86 44.22
CA HIS A 31 31.01 10.83 44.59
C HIS A 31 29.76 11.39 45.30
N SER A 32 28.81 10.49 45.58
CA SER A 32 27.57 10.56 46.39
C SER A 32 26.27 10.76 45.59
N ASP A 33 25.16 10.06 45.86
CA ASP A 33 24.98 8.82 46.66
C ASP A 33 23.75 8.04 46.13
N SER A 34 23.64 6.75 46.48
CA SER A 34 22.40 5.95 46.28
C SER A 34 21.49 6.04 47.51
N PRO A 35 20.16 5.91 47.36
CA PRO A 35 19.56 4.63 47.80
C PRO A 35 18.31 4.14 47.04
N ILE A 36 18.23 2.80 46.91
CA ILE A 36 17.05 1.94 47.12
C ILE A 36 15.74 2.19 46.32
N GLY A 37 15.30 1.14 45.60
CA GLY A 37 13.96 0.57 45.88
C GLY A 37 12.79 0.83 44.92
N SER A 38 12.81 0.19 43.75
CA SER A 38 11.68 -0.55 43.17
C SER A 38 10.21 -0.14 43.49
N HIS A 39 9.53 0.56 42.57
CA HIS A 39 8.30 0.05 41.92
C HIS A 39 7.78 1.01 40.82
N CYS A 40 7.77 0.56 39.55
CA CYS A 40 6.83 1.06 38.54
C CYS A 40 6.62 0.00 37.45
N GLY A 41 5.50 0.08 36.72
CA GLY A 41 5.00 -1.00 35.86
C GLY A 41 5.75 -1.19 34.53
N LYS A 42 5.81 -2.44 34.06
CA LYS A 42 6.22 -2.77 32.68
C LYS A 42 5.14 -2.34 31.68
N TYR A 43 5.19 -1.10 31.21
CA TYR A 43 4.34 -0.64 30.11
C TYR A 43 4.88 -1.15 28.77
N ALA A 44 4.33 -2.28 28.30
CA ALA A 44 4.60 -2.79 26.96
C ALA A 44 3.88 -1.93 25.92
N PHE A 45 4.64 -1.08 25.21
CA PHE A 45 4.13 -0.36 24.04
C PHE A 45 3.81 -1.36 22.92
N ARG A 46 2.53 -1.50 22.58
CA ARG A 46 2.07 -2.15 21.35
C ARG A 46 1.92 -1.08 20.26
N ASN A 47 2.71 -1.20 19.19
CA ASN A 47 2.54 -0.36 18.00
C ASN A 47 1.46 -0.95 17.08
N ALA A 48 0.71 -0.09 16.39
CA ALA A 48 -0.22 -0.45 15.33
C ALA A 48 0.22 0.25 14.04
N MET A 49 0.50 -0.51 12.98
CA MET A 49 1.20 0.01 11.80
C MET A 49 0.95 -0.84 10.56
N ALA A 50 0.57 -0.18 9.45
CA ALA A 50 0.42 -0.66 8.07
C ALA A 50 -0.38 -1.96 7.78
N VAL A 51 -0.81 -2.72 8.78
CA VAL A 51 -1.77 -3.81 8.67
C VAL A 51 -2.78 -3.59 9.80
N THR A 52 -4.07 -3.44 9.49
CA THR A 52 -5.10 -3.06 10.49
C THR A 52 -5.55 -4.25 11.34
N THR A 53 -4.64 -4.83 12.12
CA THR A 53 -4.90 -5.93 13.06
C THR A 53 -5.73 -5.45 14.24
N ASP A 54 -7.04 -5.33 14.03
CA ASP A 54 -8.00 -5.13 15.11
C ASP A 54 -7.95 -6.34 16.04
N GLY A 55 -7.94 -6.10 17.36
CA GLY A 55 -7.33 -7.03 18.31
C GLY A 55 -8.03 -8.37 18.49
N TYR A 56 -7.46 -9.44 17.93
CA TYR A 56 -7.84 -10.81 18.26
C TYR A 56 -7.00 -11.37 19.42
N ALA A 57 -7.66 -11.92 20.44
CA ALA A 57 -7.01 -12.54 21.59
C ALA A 57 -7.55 -13.96 21.80
N PRO A 58 -6.73 -15.02 21.60
CA PRO A 58 -7.21 -16.39 21.70
C PRO A 58 -7.42 -16.80 23.17
N GLN A 59 -8.67 -17.04 23.55
CA GLN A 59 -8.99 -17.77 24.79
C GLN A 59 -8.85 -19.27 24.53
N ALA A 60 -7.93 -19.91 25.26
CA ALA A 60 -7.67 -21.34 25.14
C ALA A 60 -8.52 -22.17 26.12
N ALA A 61 -9.02 -23.30 25.63
CA ALA A 61 -9.51 -24.48 26.35
C ALA A 61 -10.69 -24.34 27.34
N TYR A 62 -11.78 -25.09 27.08
CA TYR A 62 -12.18 -26.21 27.95
C TYR A 62 -13.12 -27.20 27.23
N HIS A 63 -13.01 -28.48 27.62
CA HIS A 63 -13.98 -29.59 27.49
C HIS A 63 -14.41 -30.18 26.11
N ASN A 64 -13.65 -31.19 25.66
CA ASN A 64 -14.00 -32.64 25.60
C ASN A 64 -15.25 -33.22 24.89
N GLN A 65 -15.00 -34.42 24.30
CA GLN A 65 -15.88 -35.59 24.07
C GLN A 65 -16.82 -35.71 22.83
N ALA A 66 -16.27 -36.39 21.81
CA ALA A 66 -16.76 -37.64 21.16
C ALA A 66 -18.19 -37.79 20.57
N HIS A 67 -18.28 -38.32 19.33
CA HIS A 67 -18.83 -39.68 19.08
C HIS A 67 -18.60 -40.23 17.63
N HIS A 68 -19.15 -41.42 17.34
CA HIS A 68 -18.68 -42.43 16.37
C HIS A 68 -19.18 -42.36 14.90
N THR A 69 -18.23 -42.54 13.97
CA THR A 69 -18.19 -43.40 12.74
C THR A 69 -19.43 -44.05 12.09
N HIS A 70 -19.31 -44.20 10.74
CA HIS A 70 -19.75 -45.32 9.85
C HIS A 70 -21.04 -45.17 8.98
N PRO A 71 -21.16 -45.87 7.81
CA PRO A 71 -21.50 -45.17 6.54
C PRO A 71 -22.45 -45.95 5.56
N SER A 72 -22.31 -45.69 4.25
CA SER A 72 -22.87 -46.41 3.06
C SER A 72 -24.27 -45.94 2.57
N GLN A 73 -24.73 -46.19 1.33
CA GLN A 73 -24.20 -47.00 0.21
C GLN A 73 -24.74 -46.56 -1.19
N ASN A 74 -23.97 -46.85 -2.26
CA ASN A 74 -24.28 -47.09 -3.70
C ASN A 74 -25.51 -46.49 -4.45
N GLY A 75 -25.28 -46.13 -5.73
CA GLY A 75 -26.31 -46.03 -6.78
C GLY A 75 -25.74 -45.77 -8.18
N HIS A 76 -25.98 -46.65 -9.17
CA HIS A 76 -25.44 -46.57 -10.55
C HIS A 76 -26.54 -46.74 -11.63
N MET A 77 -26.17 -46.39 -12.87
CA MET A 77 -26.82 -46.60 -14.21
C MET A 77 -27.48 -45.33 -14.81
N HIS A 78 -27.24 -44.84 -16.05
CA HIS A 78 -26.55 -45.23 -17.31
C HIS A 78 -27.51 -45.53 -18.49
N HIS A 79 -27.69 -44.58 -19.44
CA HIS A 79 -28.21 -44.81 -20.81
C HIS A 79 -27.83 -43.73 -21.85
N ASN A 80 -28.21 -43.93 -23.12
CA ASN A 80 -27.39 -43.65 -24.33
C ASN A 80 -28.28 -43.63 -25.63
N ILE A 81 -28.01 -42.98 -26.79
CA ILE A 81 -26.90 -42.07 -27.23
C ILE A 81 -27.40 -40.72 -27.85
N PRO A 82 -28.03 -40.58 -29.07
CA PRO A 82 -27.83 -39.36 -29.90
C PRO A 82 -29.07 -38.64 -30.47
N HIS A 83 -28.88 -37.39 -30.92
CA HIS A 83 -29.40 -36.92 -32.22
C HIS A 83 -28.43 -35.92 -32.87
N HIS A 84 -28.57 -35.66 -34.18
CA HIS A 84 -27.56 -35.03 -35.02
C HIS A 84 -28.16 -33.94 -35.92
N GLN A 85 -27.59 -32.73 -35.93
CA GLN A 85 -27.82 -31.75 -37.00
C GLN A 85 -26.70 -30.70 -37.05
N GLN A 86 -26.38 -30.24 -38.26
CA GLN A 86 -25.40 -29.19 -38.53
C GLN A 86 -26.12 -27.85 -38.76
N GLN A 87 -25.55 -26.75 -38.28
CA GLN A 87 -25.57 -25.48 -39.00
C GLN A 87 -24.41 -24.59 -38.55
N SER A 88 -23.88 -23.81 -39.49
CA SER A 88 -22.72 -22.95 -39.32
C SER A 88 -23.11 -21.50 -39.59
N GLU A 89 -22.85 -20.60 -38.63
CA GLU A 89 -22.74 -19.16 -38.94
C GLU A 89 -21.97 -18.42 -37.84
N HIS A 90 -21.67 -17.15 -38.11
CA HIS A 90 -20.68 -16.33 -37.42
C HIS A 90 -20.87 -16.21 -35.89
N SER A 91 -19.76 -16.21 -35.15
CA SER A 91 -19.72 -15.96 -33.70
C SER A 91 -19.38 -14.50 -33.37
N PRO A 92 -20.30 -13.73 -32.75
CA PRO A 92 -19.96 -12.55 -31.96
C PRO A 92 -19.30 -12.94 -30.63
N LEU A 93 -18.89 -11.95 -29.85
CA LEU A 93 -18.37 -12.12 -28.49
C LEU A 93 -19.39 -12.83 -27.58
N PRO A 94 -18.97 -13.73 -26.66
CA PRO A 94 -19.87 -14.39 -25.73
C PRO A 94 -20.35 -13.42 -24.64
N HIS A 95 -21.52 -12.81 -24.82
CA HIS A 95 -22.26 -12.22 -23.71
C HIS A 95 -22.68 -13.32 -22.74
N ASN A 96 -22.10 -13.32 -21.53
CA ASN A 96 -22.42 -14.27 -20.47
C ASN A 96 -23.71 -13.82 -19.73
N PRO A 97 -24.85 -14.53 -19.86
CA PRO A 97 -26.13 -14.06 -19.34
C PRO A 97 -26.35 -14.51 -17.89
N GLY A 98 -25.66 -13.88 -16.94
CA GLY A 98 -25.75 -14.30 -15.53
C GLY A 98 -24.72 -13.68 -14.58
N LEU A 99 -24.52 -12.37 -14.60
CA LEU A 99 -23.86 -11.64 -13.53
C LEU A 99 -24.79 -10.54 -13.02
N ASP A 100 -24.96 -10.47 -11.70
CA ASP A 100 -25.91 -9.56 -11.08
C ASP A 100 -25.35 -8.13 -11.07
N ASN A 101 -25.95 -7.25 -11.85
CA ASN A 101 -25.34 -6.01 -12.35
C ASN A 101 -25.25 -4.87 -11.30
N GLY A 102 -25.45 -5.18 -10.02
CA GLY A 102 -25.51 -4.20 -8.92
C GLY A 102 -24.24 -4.03 -8.09
N HIS A 103 -23.25 -4.93 -8.16
CA HIS A 103 -22.23 -5.05 -7.10
C HIS A 103 -20.75 -4.99 -7.48
N LEU A 104 -20.36 -5.15 -8.76
CA LEU A 104 -18.93 -5.20 -9.13
C LEU A 104 -18.26 -3.82 -9.26
N ARG A 105 -18.08 -3.12 -8.13
CA ARG A 105 -17.39 -1.81 -8.09
C ARG A 105 -15.86 -1.91 -8.11
N VAL A 106 -15.31 -3.00 -7.57
CA VAL A 106 -13.88 -3.32 -7.59
C VAL A 106 -13.63 -4.33 -8.69
N TRP A 107 -12.70 -4.04 -9.61
CA TRP A 107 -12.28 -4.98 -10.65
C TRP A 107 -10.88 -5.52 -10.39
N ASP A 108 -10.82 -6.84 -10.23
CA ASP A 108 -9.58 -7.60 -10.11
C ASP A 108 -8.83 -7.67 -11.45
N VAL A 109 -7.58 -7.23 -11.44
CA VAL A 109 -6.66 -7.28 -12.58
C VAL A 109 -5.51 -8.24 -12.26
N TRP A 110 -5.26 -9.13 -13.21
CA TRP A 110 -4.28 -10.21 -13.24
C TRP A 110 -3.57 -10.18 -14.59
N ALA A 111 -2.53 -11.01 -14.81
CA ALA A 111 -1.75 -10.97 -16.06
C ALA A 111 -2.63 -11.12 -17.33
N HIS A 112 -3.68 -11.94 -17.29
CA HIS A 112 -4.52 -12.25 -18.45
C HIS A 112 -5.48 -11.12 -18.86
N ASN A 113 -5.86 -10.20 -17.96
CA ASN A 113 -6.70 -9.03 -18.25
C ASN A 113 -5.97 -7.70 -18.01
N PHE A 114 -4.64 -7.74 -17.83
CA PHE A 114 -3.83 -6.58 -17.46
C PHE A 114 -3.99 -5.39 -18.42
N HIS A 115 -3.95 -5.64 -19.73
CA HIS A 115 -4.13 -4.58 -20.73
C HIS A 115 -5.53 -3.95 -20.68
N ASP A 116 -6.57 -4.69 -20.31
CA ASP A 116 -7.93 -4.16 -20.17
C ASP A 116 -8.12 -3.36 -18.89
N GLY A 117 -7.52 -3.81 -17.77
CA GLY A 117 -7.36 -2.99 -16.57
C GLY A 117 -6.66 -1.65 -16.88
N MET A 118 -5.54 -1.69 -17.60
CA MET A 118 -4.80 -0.47 -17.98
C MET A 118 -5.48 0.38 -19.07
N ARG A 119 -6.41 -0.19 -19.86
CA ARG A 119 -7.33 0.60 -20.72
C ARG A 119 -8.38 1.32 -19.87
N LEU A 120 -8.92 0.66 -18.84
CA LEU A 120 -9.85 1.28 -17.90
C LEU A 120 -9.20 2.44 -17.14
N ILE A 121 -8.00 2.25 -16.56
CA ILE A 121 -7.26 3.32 -15.87
C ILE A 121 -7.13 4.56 -16.76
N ARG A 122 -6.63 4.39 -18.00
CA ARG A 122 -6.45 5.50 -18.98
C ARG A 122 -7.77 6.17 -19.40
N ARG A 123 -8.92 5.56 -19.13
CA ARG A 123 -10.25 6.19 -19.25
C ARG A 123 -10.62 6.95 -17.98
N LEU A 124 -10.62 6.28 -16.82
CA LEU A 124 -11.00 6.87 -15.53
C LEU A 124 -10.16 8.12 -15.17
N VAL A 125 -8.86 8.11 -15.49
CA VAL A 125 -7.91 9.23 -15.32
C VAL A 125 -8.34 10.52 -16.04
N ARG A 126 -9.15 10.42 -17.10
CA ARG A 126 -9.60 11.59 -17.88
C ARG A 126 -10.79 12.32 -17.25
N GLU A 127 -11.48 11.66 -16.32
CA GLU A 127 -12.75 12.10 -15.73
C GLU A 127 -12.64 12.26 -14.19
N CYS A 128 -11.60 11.69 -13.58
CA CYS A 128 -11.31 11.87 -12.17
C CYS A 128 -10.53 13.16 -11.88
N ARG A 129 -10.68 13.64 -10.64
CA ARG A 129 -9.83 14.66 -10.02
C ARG A 129 -9.03 14.09 -8.85
N TYR A 130 -9.58 13.07 -8.20
CA TYR A 130 -9.00 12.42 -7.05
C TYR A 130 -8.84 10.92 -7.29
N VAL A 131 -7.73 10.37 -6.81
CA VAL A 131 -7.46 8.92 -6.82
C VAL A 131 -7.08 8.52 -5.41
N ALA A 132 -7.90 7.67 -4.79
CA ALA A 132 -7.52 7.04 -3.54
C ALA A 132 -6.63 5.82 -3.83
N VAL A 133 -5.59 5.62 -3.01
CA VAL A 133 -4.60 4.56 -3.13
C VAL A 133 -4.40 3.85 -1.79
N ASP A 134 -4.12 2.56 -1.88
CA ASP A 134 -3.81 1.65 -0.78
C ASP A 134 -2.96 0.49 -1.34
N THR A 135 -2.07 -0.12 -0.55
CA THR A 135 -1.25 -1.26 -0.99
C THR A 135 -1.17 -2.35 0.08
N GLU A 136 -1.36 -3.60 -0.34
CA GLU A 136 -1.08 -4.76 0.52
C GLU A 136 0.31 -5.29 0.21
N PHE A 137 1.09 -5.60 1.25
CA PHE A 137 2.51 -5.93 1.14
C PHE A 137 2.95 -6.87 2.28
N PRO A 138 4.11 -7.56 2.18
CA PRO A 138 4.48 -8.66 3.07
C PRO A 138 5.01 -8.21 4.46
N GLY A 139 4.45 -7.13 5.01
CA GLY A 139 4.73 -6.62 6.34
C GLY A 139 6.08 -5.90 6.49
N VAL A 140 6.62 -5.96 7.71
CA VAL A 140 7.86 -5.31 8.13
C VAL A 140 8.80 -6.38 8.68
N VAL A 141 9.97 -6.55 8.05
CA VAL A 141 10.94 -7.63 8.34
C VAL A 141 12.24 -7.13 8.95
N ALA A 142 12.53 -5.82 8.85
CA ALA A 142 13.66 -5.17 9.51
C ALA A 142 13.24 -3.92 10.27
N LYS A 143 14.05 -3.54 11.26
CA LYS A 143 13.93 -2.30 12.02
C LYS A 143 15.32 -1.71 12.22
N VAL A 144 15.45 -0.39 12.10
CA VAL A 144 16.73 0.30 12.31
C VAL A 144 16.93 0.67 13.79
N PHE A 145 18.17 0.52 14.25
CA PHE A 145 18.61 0.82 15.61
C PHE A 145 19.87 1.68 15.53
N GLY A 146 19.97 2.69 16.40
CA GLY A 146 21.05 3.67 16.41
C GLY A 146 20.58 5.02 16.93
N GLU A 147 21.47 6.00 16.92
CA GLU A 147 21.14 7.40 17.21
C GLU A 147 20.64 8.08 15.93
N TYR A 148 19.49 8.74 16.03
CA TYR A 148 18.86 9.53 14.96
C TYR A 148 18.53 10.91 15.51
N ALA A 149 18.53 11.94 14.66
CA ALA A 149 18.29 13.32 15.09
C ALA A 149 16.87 13.53 15.66
N ASN A 150 15.92 12.67 15.29
CA ASN A 150 14.55 12.62 15.81
C ASN A 150 13.84 11.31 15.40
N SER A 151 12.66 11.06 15.97
CA SER A 151 11.85 9.87 15.69
C SER A 151 11.34 9.81 14.24
N PHE A 152 11.14 10.95 13.57
CA PHE A 152 10.70 10.99 12.17
C PHE A 152 11.80 10.51 11.21
N GLU A 153 13.05 10.88 11.46
CA GLU A 153 14.20 10.35 10.71
C GLU A 153 14.34 8.83 10.92
N GLN A 154 14.13 8.34 12.14
CA GLN A 154 14.12 6.89 12.40
C GLN A 154 12.94 6.20 11.70
N ALA A 155 11.74 6.80 11.67
CA ALA A 155 10.58 6.28 10.96
C ALA A 155 10.83 6.20 9.44
N TYR A 156 11.42 7.24 8.85
CA TYR A 156 11.86 7.22 7.45
C TYR A 156 12.84 6.07 7.18
N HIS A 157 13.85 5.88 8.03
CA HIS A 157 14.83 4.79 7.87
C HIS A 157 14.22 3.40 8.09
N ASN A 158 13.20 3.26 8.95
CA ASN A 158 12.43 2.02 9.10
C ASN A 158 11.63 1.70 7.82
N ILE A 159 10.98 2.70 7.20
CA ILE A 159 10.31 2.51 5.90
C ILE A 159 11.35 2.13 4.85
N LYS A 160 12.42 2.91 4.72
CA LYS A 160 13.53 2.70 3.78
C LYS A 160 14.02 1.25 3.75
N VAL A 161 14.44 0.72 4.89
CA VAL A 161 15.08 -0.60 4.92
C VAL A 161 14.13 -1.72 4.47
N ASN A 162 12.83 -1.58 4.74
CA ASN A 162 11.82 -2.56 4.30
C ASN A 162 11.47 -2.36 2.82
N ILE A 163 11.26 -1.13 2.36
CA ILE A 163 10.97 -0.85 0.94
C ILE A 163 12.14 -1.25 0.04
N ASP A 164 13.39 -1.07 0.46
CA ASP A 164 14.58 -1.53 -0.28
C ASP A 164 14.51 -3.05 -0.53
N MET A 165 14.13 -3.85 0.48
CA MET A 165 14.10 -5.32 0.41
C MET A 165 12.80 -5.93 -0.18
N LEU A 166 11.65 -5.29 0.00
CA LEU A 166 10.33 -5.87 -0.25
C LEU A 166 9.69 -5.35 -1.57
N LYS A 167 8.55 -5.94 -1.92
CA LYS A 167 7.66 -5.49 -3.02
C LYS A 167 6.18 -5.67 -2.61
N PRO A 168 5.23 -4.90 -3.19
CA PRO A 168 3.82 -5.05 -2.89
C PRO A 168 3.24 -6.34 -3.50
N ILE A 169 2.11 -6.77 -2.92
CA ILE A 169 1.31 -7.93 -3.30
C ILE A 169 0.05 -7.49 -4.06
N GLN A 170 -0.64 -6.44 -3.57
CA GLN A 170 -1.72 -5.77 -4.29
C GLN A 170 -1.53 -4.26 -4.31
N ILE A 171 -2.07 -3.61 -5.34
CA ILE A 171 -2.14 -2.15 -5.46
C ILE A 171 -3.57 -1.77 -5.83
N GLY A 172 -4.22 -0.95 -5.01
CA GLY A 172 -5.59 -0.50 -5.22
C GLY A 172 -5.66 0.96 -5.66
N PHE A 173 -6.53 1.25 -6.63
CA PHE A 173 -6.87 2.63 -7.01
C PHE A 173 -8.38 2.80 -7.11
N SER A 174 -8.94 3.84 -6.48
CA SER A 174 -10.35 4.21 -6.58
C SER A 174 -10.52 5.66 -7.07
N PHE A 175 -11.41 5.87 -8.04
CA PHE A 175 -11.43 7.05 -8.91
C PHE A 175 -12.66 7.94 -8.69
N PHE A 176 -12.42 9.20 -8.28
CA PHE A 176 -13.46 10.16 -7.92
C PHE A 176 -13.35 11.48 -8.71
N ASN A 177 -14.49 12.04 -9.09
CA ASN A 177 -14.61 13.34 -9.75
C ASN A 177 -14.40 14.51 -8.77
N GLU A 178 -14.48 15.75 -9.25
CA GLU A 178 -14.28 16.95 -8.42
C GLU A 178 -15.24 17.08 -7.22
N ARG A 179 -16.40 16.41 -7.26
CA ARG A 179 -17.43 16.43 -6.21
C ARG A 179 -17.25 15.33 -5.17
N GLY A 180 -16.30 14.42 -5.36
CA GLY A 180 -16.11 13.23 -4.50
C GLY A 180 -17.00 12.05 -4.86
N GLN A 181 -17.65 12.08 -6.04
CA GLN A 181 -18.46 10.97 -6.54
C GLN A 181 -17.59 10.08 -7.44
N THR A 182 -17.87 8.77 -7.46
CA THR A 182 -17.21 7.84 -8.40
C THR A 182 -17.42 8.27 -9.85
N VAL A 183 -16.38 8.13 -10.68
CA VAL A 183 -16.47 8.51 -12.11
C VAL A 183 -17.25 7.52 -12.97
N ASP A 184 -17.40 6.27 -12.52
CA ASP A 184 -18.06 5.18 -13.26
C ASP A 184 -18.60 4.12 -12.28
N ALA A 185 -19.43 3.19 -12.76
CA ALA A 185 -19.89 2.02 -12.04
C ALA A 185 -18.72 1.11 -11.60
N VAL A 186 -17.77 0.86 -12.52
CA VAL A 186 -16.47 0.22 -12.22
C VAL A 186 -15.43 1.32 -12.03
N SER A 187 -15.36 1.85 -10.82
CA SER A 187 -14.53 3.00 -10.43
C SER A 187 -13.35 2.62 -9.53
N THR A 188 -13.18 1.34 -9.20
CA THR A 188 -12.07 0.84 -8.40
C THR A 188 -11.38 -0.33 -9.10
N VAL A 189 -10.05 -0.33 -9.09
CA VAL A 189 -9.22 -1.35 -9.76
C VAL A 189 -8.20 -1.91 -8.76
N GLN A 190 -8.11 -3.24 -8.70
CA GLN A 190 -7.22 -4.00 -7.82
C GLN A 190 -6.19 -4.76 -8.65
N PHE A 191 -4.95 -4.31 -8.65
CA PHE A 191 -3.85 -4.96 -9.36
C PHE A 191 -3.22 -6.03 -8.48
N ASN A 192 -3.27 -7.29 -8.92
CA ASN A 192 -2.71 -8.44 -8.22
C ASN A 192 -1.31 -8.72 -8.77
N ILE A 193 -0.28 -8.33 -8.03
CA ILE A 193 1.13 -8.40 -8.44
C ILE A 193 1.64 -9.84 -8.27
N LYS A 194 2.49 -10.30 -9.18
CA LYS A 194 3.11 -11.62 -9.09
C LYS A 194 3.98 -11.69 -7.85
N TRP A 195 3.64 -12.61 -6.95
CA TRP A 195 4.26 -12.75 -5.64
C TRP A 195 4.35 -14.24 -5.27
N ASN A 196 5.41 -14.67 -4.59
CA ASN A 196 5.67 -16.07 -4.31
C ASN A 196 6.35 -16.28 -2.94
N VAL A 197 5.65 -16.96 -2.03
CA VAL A 197 6.09 -17.21 -0.66
C VAL A 197 7.39 -18.01 -0.54
N ASP A 198 7.72 -18.84 -1.54
CA ASP A 198 8.89 -19.73 -1.50
C ASP A 198 10.24 -19.00 -1.65
N ASN A 199 10.26 -17.80 -2.26
CA ASN A 199 11.49 -17.11 -2.63
C ASN A 199 11.53 -15.61 -2.30
N GLU A 200 10.46 -15.04 -1.73
CA GLU A 200 10.36 -13.61 -1.44
C GLU A 200 10.30 -13.36 0.07
N THR A 201 11.08 -12.39 0.54
CA THR A 201 11.18 -12.06 1.97
C THR A 201 9.86 -11.50 2.50
N HIS A 202 9.43 -11.96 3.68
CA HIS A 202 8.13 -11.59 4.26
C HIS A 202 8.09 -11.74 5.78
N ALA A 203 7.15 -11.05 6.43
CA ALA A 203 6.75 -11.32 7.80
C ALA A 203 5.63 -12.38 7.82
N ALA A 204 5.83 -13.49 8.54
CA ALA A 204 4.89 -14.62 8.55
C ALA A 204 3.47 -14.22 8.98
N ASP A 205 3.35 -13.44 10.05
CA ASP A 205 2.08 -12.91 10.57
C ASP A 205 1.30 -12.10 9.51
N SER A 206 2.02 -11.36 8.65
CA SER A 206 1.41 -10.57 7.57
C SER A 206 0.91 -11.45 6.42
N ILE A 207 1.68 -12.47 6.01
CA ILE A 207 1.22 -13.45 5.03
C ILE A 207 0.00 -14.21 5.54
N GLN A 208 0.01 -14.64 6.82
CA GLN A 208 -1.11 -15.33 7.43
C GLN A 208 -2.38 -14.47 7.46
N LEU A 209 -2.28 -13.17 7.81
CA LEU A 209 -3.46 -12.31 7.79
C LEU A 209 -3.98 -12.07 6.37
N LEU A 210 -3.09 -11.88 5.39
CA LEU A 210 -3.48 -11.69 3.99
C LEU A 210 -4.17 -12.94 3.43
N GLU A 211 -3.66 -14.14 3.72
CA GLU A 211 -4.32 -15.41 3.36
C GLU A 211 -5.71 -15.53 3.98
N VAL A 212 -5.86 -15.24 5.29
CA VAL A 212 -7.15 -15.19 6.00
C VAL A 212 -8.09 -14.11 5.43
N SER A 213 -7.53 -13.06 4.82
CA SER A 213 -8.26 -11.98 4.15
C SER A 213 -8.57 -12.27 2.68
N GLY A 214 -8.31 -13.48 2.21
CA GLY A 214 -8.67 -13.97 0.87
C GLY A 214 -7.62 -13.73 -0.21
N ILE A 215 -6.37 -13.47 0.14
CA ILE A 215 -5.26 -13.40 -0.82
C ILE A 215 -4.81 -14.82 -1.21
N ASP A 216 -5.09 -15.21 -2.45
CA ASP A 216 -4.67 -16.48 -3.04
C ASP A 216 -3.22 -16.38 -3.56
N PHE A 217 -2.26 -16.74 -2.71
CA PHE A 217 -0.83 -16.69 -3.00
C PHE A 217 -0.39 -17.63 -4.14
N GLU A 218 -1.03 -18.79 -4.32
CA GLU A 218 -0.73 -19.69 -5.45
C GLU A 218 -1.26 -19.14 -6.78
N LYS A 219 -2.36 -18.39 -6.78
CA LYS A 219 -2.84 -17.64 -7.94
C LYS A 219 -1.97 -16.41 -8.23
N LEU A 220 -1.46 -15.71 -7.22
CA LEU A 220 -0.47 -14.62 -7.42
C LEU A 220 0.80 -15.15 -8.09
N LYS A 221 1.38 -16.23 -7.55
CA LYS A 221 2.56 -16.94 -8.07
C LYS A 221 2.40 -17.38 -9.53
N ARG A 222 1.22 -17.90 -9.88
CA ARG A 222 0.91 -18.45 -11.22
C ARG A 222 0.40 -17.42 -12.23
N THR A 223 -0.32 -16.39 -11.81
CA THR A 223 -1.12 -15.51 -12.71
C THR A 223 -1.15 -14.03 -12.32
N GLY A 224 -0.43 -13.63 -11.27
CA GLY A 224 -0.22 -12.22 -10.94
C GLY A 224 0.61 -11.50 -12.01
N ILE A 225 0.55 -10.17 -11.99
CA ILE A 225 1.16 -9.27 -12.97
C ILE A 225 2.64 -9.07 -12.65
N GLU A 226 3.53 -9.17 -13.65
CA GLU A 226 4.95 -8.83 -13.45
C GLU A 226 5.09 -7.34 -13.09
N LEU A 227 5.87 -7.03 -12.05
CA LEU A 227 5.96 -5.68 -11.50
C LEU A 227 6.56 -4.67 -12.51
N SER A 228 7.42 -5.14 -13.41
CA SER A 228 7.95 -4.39 -14.56
C SER A 228 6.85 -3.88 -15.49
N ASP A 229 5.94 -4.78 -15.86
CA ASP A 229 4.89 -4.55 -16.84
C ASP A 229 3.85 -3.57 -16.24
N PHE A 230 3.57 -3.72 -14.94
CA PHE A 230 2.82 -2.74 -14.17
C PHE A 230 3.51 -1.36 -14.16
N ALA A 231 4.82 -1.29 -13.88
CA ALA A 231 5.56 -0.04 -13.82
C ALA A 231 5.54 0.74 -15.14
N GLU A 232 5.84 0.08 -16.27
CA GLU A 232 5.82 0.71 -17.60
C GLU A 232 4.41 1.23 -17.95
N ALA A 233 3.38 0.42 -17.71
CA ALA A 233 2.01 0.81 -17.99
C ALA A 233 1.51 1.92 -17.04
N PHE A 234 1.96 1.92 -15.78
CA PHE A 234 1.61 2.94 -14.78
C PHE A 234 2.23 4.30 -15.12
N LEU A 235 3.51 4.35 -15.48
CA LEU A 235 4.17 5.57 -15.95
C LEU A 235 3.49 6.16 -17.19
N THR A 236 2.95 5.31 -18.07
CA THR A 236 2.20 5.70 -19.27
C THR A 236 0.67 5.72 -19.09
N SER A 237 0.17 5.71 -17.85
CA SER A 237 -1.27 5.71 -17.55
C SER A 237 -1.90 7.10 -17.45
N GLY A 238 -1.09 8.12 -17.18
CA GLY A 238 -1.55 9.46 -16.78
C GLY A 238 -1.86 9.60 -15.29
N LEU A 239 -1.56 8.60 -14.44
CA LEU A 239 -1.60 8.74 -12.98
C LEU A 239 -0.36 9.44 -12.43
N ALA A 240 0.83 8.90 -12.75
CA ALA A 240 2.12 9.49 -12.41
C ALA A 240 2.37 10.80 -13.14
N LEU A 241 3.17 11.69 -12.54
CA LEU A 241 3.63 12.98 -13.11
C LEU A 241 2.49 13.95 -13.49
N ASN A 242 1.25 13.69 -13.05
CA ASN A 242 0.07 14.41 -13.48
C ASN A 242 -0.39 15.45 -12.43
N ASP A 243 -0.13 16.73 -12.71
CA ASP A 243 -0.56 17.86 -11.88
C ASP A 243 -2.09 18.08 -11.83
N LYS A 244 -2.89 17.22 -12.48
CA LYS A 244 -4.36 17.22 -12.41
C LYS A 244 -4.94 16.18 -11.44
N ILE A 245 -4.16 15.18 -11.00
CA ILE A 245 -4.59 14.22 -9.99
C ILE A 245 -4.29 14.73 -8.59
N THR A 246 -5.20 14.51 -7.65
CA THR A 246 -4.94 14.61 -6.21
C THR A 246 -5.04 13.22 -5.62
N TRP A 247 -3.97 12.77 -4.98
CA TRP A 247 -3.92 11.46 -4.35
C TRP A 247 -4.47 11.50 -2.93
N ILE A 248 -5.21 10.46 -2.54
CA ILE A 248 -5.76 10.26 -1.19
C ILE A 248 -5.21 8.94 -0.64
N GLY A 249 -4.65 8.93 0.56
CA GLY A 249 -4.23 7.72 1.26
C GLY A 249 -4.64 7.73 2.74
N PHE A 250 -4.38 6.64 3.46
CA PHE A 250 -4.63 6.54 4.90
C PHE A 250 -3.45 5.86 5.61
N HIS A 251 -2.64 6.62 6.36
CA HIS A 251 -1.35 6.17 6.90
C HIS A 251 -0.34 5.75 5.81
N SER A 252 -0.46 6.36 4.63
CA SER A 252 0.06 5.95 3.32
C SER A 252 1.57 6.09 3.09
N ALA A 253 2.35 6.13 4.17
CA ALA A 253 3.80 6.30 4.11
C ALA A 253 4.50 5.12 3.39
N TYR A 254 4.01 3.89 3.57
CA TYR A 254 4.48 2.72 2.82
C TYR A 254 3.95 2.70 1.38
N ASP A 255 2.66 3.01 1.15
CA ASP A 255 2.06 3.04 -0.19
C ASP A 255 2.86 3.95 -1.13
N PHE A 256 3.10 5.20 -0.72
CA PHE A 256 3.86 6.15 -1.54
C PHE A 256 5.33 5.76 -1.70
N ALA A 257 5.92 5.02 -0.76
CA ALA A 257 7.28 4.51 -0.92
C ALA A 257 7.34 3.33 -1.91
N TYR A 258 6.36 2.41 -1.90
CA TYR A 258 6.22 1.37 -2.93
C TYR A 258 5.89 1.95 -4.31
N MET A 259 4.95 2.90 -4.38
CA MET A 259 4.61 3.61 -5.61
C MET A 259 5.81 4.38 -6.17
N MET A 260 6.67 4.95 -5.32
CA MET A 260 7.94 5.53 -5.74
C MET A 260 8.94 4.48 -6.23
N LYS A 261 9.10 3.34 -5.55
CA LYS A 261 9.96 2.22 -6.01
C LYS A 261 9.54 1.74 -7.40
N ILE A 262 8.22 1.61 -7.64
CA ILE A 262 7.64 1.27 -8.95
C ILE A 262 7.95 2.33 -10.01
N CYS A 263 7.86 3.62 -9.67
CA CYS A 263 8.11 4.72 -10.62
C CYS A 263 9.59 4.91 -11.00
N THR A 264 10.53 4.30 -10.27
CA THR A 264 11.96 4.62 -10.34
C THR A 264 12.90 3.42 -10.49
N ASP A 265 12.39 2.20 -10.30
CA ASP A 265 13.16 0.95 -10.17
C ASP A 265 14.33 1.06 -9.15
N TRP A 266 14.09 1.80 -8.06
CA TRP A 266 15.10 1.99 -7.02
C TRP A 266 15.39 0.69 -6.25
N MET A 267 16.57 0.11 -6.51
CA MET A 267 17.18 -0.90 -5.63
C MET A 267 17.43 -0.38 -4.20
N ARG A 268 17.58 0.95 -4.04
CA ARG A 268 17.66 1.64 -2.74
C ARG A 268 16.97 3.00 -2.86
N MET A 269 16.03 3.29 -1.96
CA MET A 269 15.49 4.64 -1.76
C MET A 269 16.60 5.63 -1.37
N PRO A 270 16.38 6.96 -1.52
CA PRO A 270 17.33 7.98 -1.09
C PRO A 270 17.70 7.91 0.39
N ASP A 271 18.93 8.31 0.73
CA ASP A 271 19.46 8.17 2.09
C ASP A 271 18.83 9.11 3.13
N ASN A 272 18.08 10.12 2.69
CA ASN A 272 17.32 11.01 3.58
C ASN A 272 15.95 11.39 2.99
N PHE A 273 15.04 11.77 3.87
CA PHE A 273 13.66 12.12 3.49
C PHE A 273 13.58 13.35 2.55
N LEU A 274 14.48 14.33 2.66
CA LEU A 274 14.42 15.54 1.83
C LEU A 274 14.64 15.22 0.34
N GLU A 275 15.57 14.31 0.02
CA GLU A 275 15.74 13.84 -1.35
C GLU A 275 14.54 12.99 -1.81
N PHE A 276 14.03 12.08 -0.98
CA PHE A 276 12.82 11.31 -1.29
C PHE A 276 11.61 12.22 -1.58
N GLN A 277 11.39 13.26 -0.77
CA GLN A 277 10.31 14.23 -0.94
C GLN A 277 10.40 15.01 -2.26
N LYS A 278 11.61 15.35 -2.75
CA LYS A 278 11.77 16.01 -4.05
C LYS A 278 11.26 15.14 -5.20
N PHE A 279 11.61 13.86 -5.20
CA PHE A 279 11.12 12.92 -6.22
C PHE A 279 9.63 12.60 -6.03
N LEU A 280 9.18 12.40 -4.79
CA LEU A 280 7.77 12.14 -4.49
C LEU A 280 6.86 13.25 -5.02
N LEU A 281 7.22 14.52 -4.80
CA LEU A 281 6.45 15.67 -5.27
C LEU A 281 6.57 15.92 -6.79
N LEU A 282 7.49 15.24 -7.49
CA LEU A 282 7.54 15.23 -8.95
C LEU A 282 6.53 14.21 -9.53
N PHE A 283 6.54 12.97 -9.04
CA PHE A 283 5.63 11.92 -9.51
C PHE A 283 4.19 12.07 -8.96
N PHE A 284 4.04 12.59 -7.75
CA PHE A 284 2.78 12.68 -7.00
C PHE A 284 2.60 14.11 -6.42
N PRO A 285 2.38 15.14 -7.27
CA PRO A 285 2.48 16.55 -6.89
C PRO A 285 1.40 17.07 -5.92
N ARG A 286 0.35 16.29 -5.65
CA ARG A 286 -0.62 16.53 -4.58
C ARG A 286 -1.01 15.21 -3.92
N ILE A 287 -0.73 15.10 -2.63
CA ILE A 287 -1.11 13.99 -1.75
C ILE A 287 -1.85 14.57 -0.55
N VAL A 288 -2.94 13.92 -0.13
CA VAL A 288 -3.51 14.05 1.22
C VAL A 288 -3.60 12.68 1.87
N ASP A 289 -3.14 12.61 3.11
CA ASP A 289 -3.35 11.46 3.99
C ASP A 289 -4.49 11.77 4.96
N LEU A 290 -5.54 10.96 4.93
CA LEU A 290 -6.74 11.11 5.76
C LEU A 290 -6.40 10.99 7.27
N LYS A 291 -5.42 10.15 7.65
CA LYS A 291 -5.01 9.96 9.05
C LYS A 291 -4.16 11.12 9.57
N ALA A 292 -3.35 11.73 8.70
CA ALA A 292 -2.71 13.01 9.01
C ALA A 292 -3.75 14.13 9.18
N MET A 293 -4.70 14.26 8.25
CA MET A 293 -5.78 15.27 8.30
C MET A 293 -6.66 15.11 9.55
N MET A 294 -7.02 13.88 9.95
CA MET A 294 -7.68 13.59 11.22
C MET A 294 -6.90 14.16 12.41
N SER A 295 -5.58 13.90 12.45
CA SER A 295 -4.71 14.27 13.56
C SER A 295 -4.55 15.79 13.68
N GLU A 296 -4.42 16.51 12.56
CA GLU A 296 -4.41 17.98 12.53
C GLU A 296 -5.67 18.60 13.14
N HIS A 297 -6.83 18.00 12.82
CA HIS A 297 -8.14 18.49 13.26
C HIS A 297 -8.60 17.86 14.58
N LYS A 298 -7.66 17.30 15.36
CA LYS A 298 -7.86 16.73 16.70
C LYS A 298 -8.94 15.65 16.75
N PHE A 299 -9.15 14.95 15.64
CA PHE A 299 -10.04 13.79 15.57
C PHE A 299 -9.41 12.60 16.34
N PRO A 300 -10.20 11.75 17.02
CA PRO A 300 -9.68 10.56 17.69
C PRO A 300 -8.82 9.68 16.75
N LYS A 301 -7.73 9.11 17.27
CA LYS A 301 -6.92 8.14 16.52
C LYS A 301 -7.71 6.84 16.35
N SER A 302 -7.80 6.35 15.11
CA SER A 302 -8.51 5.11 14.76
C SER A 302 -7.83 4.37 13.61
N GLY A 303 -8.27 3.14 13.33
CA GLY A 303 -8.11 2.46 12.05
C GLY A 303 -9.03 3.03 10.96
N LEU A 304 -8.85 2.55 9.72
CA LEU A 304 -9.68 2.96 8.58
C LEU A 304 -11.13 2.46 8.73
N GLN A 305 -11.30 1.20 9.13
CA GLN A 305 -12.64 0.61 9.33
C GLN A 305 -13.42 1.35 10.43
N GLU A 306 -12.81 1.56 11.60
CA GLU A 306 -13.41 2.31 12.71
C GLU A 306 -13.84 3.74 12.30
N LEU A 307 -13.07 4.39 11.42
CA LEU A 307 -13.43 5.71 10.87
C LEU A 307 -14.61 5.62 9.90
N ALA A 308 -14.59 4.64 8.99
CA ALA A 308 -15.66 4.41 8.03
C ALA A 308 -17.00 4.11 8.74
N ASP A 309 -16.98 3.25 9.76
CA ASP A 309 -18.14 2.89 10.58
C ASP A 309 -18.70 4.14 11.29
N LEU A 310 -17.84 4.96 11.90
CA LEU A 310 -18.20 6.23 12.54
C LEU A 310 -18.77 7.26 11.54
N MET A 311 -18.25 7.29 10.32
CA MET A 311 -18.73 8.14 9.22
C MET A 311 -19.99 7.59 8.54
N ARG A 312 -20.34 6.31 8.80
CA ARG A 312 -21.39 5.50 8.15
C ARG A 312 -21.13 5.26 6.65
N VAL A 313 -19.89 4.94 6.30
CA VAL A 313 -19.49 4.48 4.97
C VAL A 313 -19.42 2.94 4.98
N PRO A 314 -20.28 2.24 4.22
CA PRO A 314 -20.24 0.78 4.18
C PRO A 314 -19.07 0.28 3.31
N ARG A 315 -18.30 -0.69 3.81
CA ARG A 315 -17.30 -1.38 2.98
C ARG A 315 -17.99 -2.18 1.87
N ILE A 316 -17.38 -2.16 0.68
CA ILE A 316 -17.69 -3.04 -0.44
C ILE A 316 -16.39 -3.78 -0.82
N GLY A 317 -16.43 -5.11 -0.90
CA GLY A 317 -15.24 -5.97 -0.98
C GLY A 317 -14.77 -6.46 0.40
N LEU A 318 -13.70 -7.26 0.40
CA LEU A 318 -13.10 -7.83 1.61
C LEU A 318 -12.23 -6.80 2.34
N LYS A 319 -12.09 -6.92 3.67
CA LYS A 319 -11.11 -6.13 4.44
C LYS A 319 -9.70 -6.68 4.17
N HIS A 320 -8.70 -5.81 4.14
CA HIS A 320 -7.31 -6.15 3.82
C HIS A 320 -7.14 -6.64 2.38
N GLN A 321 -7.74 -5.90 1.45
CA GLN A 321 -7.48 -6.04 0.02
C GLN A 321 -7.46 -4.64 -0.60
N ALA A 322 -6.37 -4.33 -1.30
CA ALA A 322 -5.99 -2.96 -1.61
C ALA A 322 -7.08 -2.18 -2.40
N GLY A 323 -7.84 -2.86 -3.26
CA GLY A 323 -8.96 -2.23 -3.96
C GLY A 323 -10.11 -1.83 -3.02
N SER A 324 -10.48 -2.70 -2.09
CA SER A 324 -11.52 -2.42 -1.10
C SER A 324 -11.11 -1.30 -0.14
N ASP A 325 -9.88 -1.34 0.35
CA ASP A 325 -9.35 -0.35 1.30
C ASP A 325 -9.03 1.01 0.63
N ALA A 326 -8.57 1.04 -0.63
CA ALA A 326 -8.47 2.28 -1.41
C ALA A 326 -9.86 2.93 -1.64
N MET A 327 -10.87 2.13 -1.98
CA MET A 327 -12.24 2.63 -2.15
C MET A 327 -12.82 3.17 -0.84
N LEU A 328 -12.66 2.43 0.26
CA LEU A 328 -13.11 2.86 1.57
C LEU A 328 -12.38 4.13 2.04
N THR A 329 -11.08 4.25 1.76
CA THR A 329 -10.28 5.45 2.01
C THR A 329 -10.84 6.67 1.27
N GLY A 330 -11.14 6.55 -0.03
CA GLY A 330 -11.69 7.65 -0.83
C GLY A 330 -13.08 8.07 -0.39
N GLU A 331 -14.01 7.13 -0.18
CA GLU A 331 -15.37 7.43 0.27
C GLU A 331 -15.39 8.02 1.69
N THR A 332 -14.57 7.47 2.60
CA THR A 332 -14.45 7.98 3.96
C THR A 332 -13.79 9.36 3.99
N PHE A 333 -12.85 9.66 3.09
CA PHE A 333 -12.29 11.00 2.94
C PHE A 333 -13.35 12.04 2.57
N PHE A 334 -14.14 11.80 1.52
CA PHE A 334 -15.19 12.75 1.12
C PHE A 334 -16.28 12.86 2.19
N ARG A 335 -16.69 11.74 2.79
CA ARG A 335 -17.66 11.73 3.87
C ARG A 335 -17.17 12.49 5.12
N PHE A 336 -15.89 12.38 5.46
CA PHE A 336 -15.25 13.15 6.54
C PHE A 336 -15.28 14.65 6.25
N LEU A 337 -14.98 15.06 5.02
CA LEU A 337 -15.04 16.47 4.61
C LEU A 337 -16.45 17.06 4.77
N GLU A 338 -17.49 16.30 4.39
CA GLU A 338 -18.88 16.73 4.52
C GLU A 338 -19.38 16.79 5.97
N VAL A 339 -18.99 15.84 6.82
CA VAL A 339 -19.36 15.83 8.26
C VAL A 339 -18.68 16.96 9.04
N ARG A 340 -17.55 17.47 8.54
CA ARG A 340 -16.74 18.50 9.21
C ARG A 340 -16.84 19.90 8.60
N ASP A 341 -17.71 20.06 7.61
CA ASP A 341 -17.96 21.32 6.88
C ASP A 341 -16.68 22.02 6.41
N PHE A 342 -15.77 21.23 5.81
CA PHE A 342 -14.56 21.76 5.21
C PHE A 342 -14.89 22.53 3.92
N ASP A 343 -15.12 23.83 4.11
CA ASP A 343 -15.49 24.84 3.12
C ASP A 343 -14.86 24.59 1.73
N ARG A 344 -15.70 24.11 0.81
CA ARG A 344 -15.35 23.09 -0.21
C ARG A 344 -14.41 23.56 -1.33
N PHE A 345 -13.89 24.79 -1.27
CA PHE A 345 -12.90 25.35 -2.21
C PHE A 345 -11.84 26.25 -1.57
N SER A 346 -12.04 26.78 -0.36
CA SER A 346 -11.15 27.79 0.24
C SER A 346 -9.94 27.20 0.97
N SER A 347 -10.15 26.08 1.68
CA SER A 347 -9.14 25.48 2.57
C SER A 347 -8.19 24.51 1.86
N PHE A 348 -8.65 23.87 0.77
CA PHE A 348 -7.89 22.89 -0.02
C PHE A 348 -6.51 23.40 -0.47
N GLY A 349 -6.42 24.64 -0.96
CA GLY A 349 -5.15 25.23 -1.44
C GLY A 349 -4.07 25.40 -0.36
N LYS A 350 -4.43 25.31 0.93
CA LYS A 350 -3.49 25.27 2.06
C LYS A 350 -3.14 23.83 2.46
N LEU A 351 -4.11 22.92 2.44
CA LEU A 351 -3.93 21.51 2.83
C LEU A 351 -2.94 20.77 1.91
N PHE A 352 -2.93 21.07 0.60
CA PHE A 352 -2.06 20.40 -0.38
C PHE A 352 -0.58 20.82 -0.38
N ARG A 353 -0.11 21.64 0.56
CA ARG A 353 1.30 22.06 0.62
C ARG A 353 2.14 21.17 1.54
N SER A 354 2.88 20.24 0.93
CA SER A 354 4.04 19.42 1.41
C SER A 354 3.93 18.64 2.73
N THR A 355 3.27 19.17 3.75
CA THR A 355 3.35 18.73 5.15
C THR A 355 2.63 17.41 5.47
N VAL A 356 1.95 16.79 4.50
CA VAL A 356 1.00 15.70 4.77
C VAL A 356 1.67 14.32 4.80
N VAL A 357 2.63 14.07 3.90
CA VAL A 357 3.41 12.83 3.90
C VAL A 357 4.40 12.80 5.07
N GLU A 358 5.01 13.95 5.40
CA GLU A 358 5.82 14.12 6.63
C GLU A 358 5.04 13.67 7.88
N LYS A 359 3.76 14.06 7.99
CA LYS A 359 2.88 13.67 9.10
C LYS A 359 2.44 12.21 9.06
N SER A 360 2.32 11.62 7.87
CA SER A 360 2.06 10.18 7.75
C SER A 360 3.25 9.35 8.22
N ILE A 361 4.47 9.69 7.78
CA ILE A 361 5.71 9.07 8.26
C ILE A 361 5.92 9.34 9.78
N SER A 362 5.53 10.51 10.29
CA SER A 362 5.56 10.82 11.73
C SER A 362 4.55 10.01 12.57
N ALA A 363 3.65 9.25 11.95
CA ALA A 363 2.68 8.38 12.62
C ALA A 363 3.08 6.88 12.61
N CYS A 364 4.19 6.55 11.93
CA CYS A 364 4.77 5.20 11.79
C CYS A 364 5.72 4.83 12.94
#